data_AF-A0A7X9DAK7-F1
#
_entry.id   AF-A0A7X9DAK7-F1
#
_cell.length_a   1.000
_cell.length_b   1.000
_cell.length_c   1.000
_cell.angle_alpha   90.00
_cell.angle_beta   90.00
_cell.angle_gamma   90.00
#
_symmetry.space_group_name_H-M   'P 1'
#
loop_
_entity.id
_entity.type
_entity.pdbx_description
1 polymer ?
#
loop_
_entity_poly.entity_id
_entity_poly.type
_entity_poly.pdbx_seq_one_letter_code
_entity_poly.pdbx_strand_id
1 'polypeptide(L)'
;DVDSLYPVDIKDLRIYVFDANDVFVTEYAVTNVTLSTNYEYYIPIEPHGLYSFVAWSGINERYTVKPLQPGKTTKDEALLQLKRSAEIAENLEGTKLYSGTSPSVLLPDPQEYGSYYAHTTINMLELTNRVQVIVEGFSHPEDYMVYLSIRNGDYAVKGNIILGGNLTYYPSKITYEDNILTANFTTLKLETGFDDWLYLQTKSGETVFYQEDFLGTILMQNPEINLNCDHDFVVRFKVKEEEGTYVVVGVWVNDWQIHTYPTGVDSDQ
;
A
#
# COMPACT_ATOMS: atom_id res chain seq x y z
N ASP A 1 -22.38 -14.99 8.89
CA ASP A 1 -21.68 -13.71 9.06
C ASP A 1 -20.41 -13.90 9.82
N VAL A 2 -19.30 -14.08 9.11
CA VAL A 2 -17.99 -14.40 9.70
C VAL A 2 -17.08 -13.22 9.44
N ASP A 3 -16.70 -12.52 10.52
CA ASP A 3 -15.38 -11.90 10.71
C ASP A 3 -14.71 -11.14 9.54
N SER A 4 -15.45 -10.37 8.72
CA SER A 4 -14.80 -9.46 7.76
C SER A 4 -14.15 -8.23 8.44
N LEU A 5 -14.41 -8.01 9.73
CA LEU A 5 -13.87 -6.90 10.53
C LEU A 5 -12.48 -7.19 11.13
N TYR A 6 -12.08 -8.46 11.24
CA TYR A 6 -10.84 -8.87 11.90
C TYR A 6 -9.97 -9.67 10.92
N PRO A 7 -8.95 -9.06 10.29
CA PRO A 7 -8.17 -9.70 9.25
C PRO A 7 -7.50 -10.99 9.74
N VAL A 8 -7.89 -12.13 9.16
CA VAL A 8 -7.31 -13.45 9.48
C VAL A 8 -5.83 -13.55 9.14
N ASP A 9 -5.33 -12.66 8.28
CA ASP A 9 -3.95 -12.58 7.83
C ASP A 9 -3.00 -11.99 8.90
N ILE A 10 -3.53 -11.30 9.91
CA ILE A 10 -2.75 -10.77 11.03
C ILE A 10 -2.42 -11.92 11.99
N LYS A 11 -1.17 -12.41 11.92
CA LYS A 11 -0.63 -13.50 12.77
C LYS A 11 0.40 -13.03 13.80
N ASP A 12 0.88 -11.81 13.65
CA ASP A 12 1.84 -11.16 14.53
C ASP A 12 1.51 -9.68 14.69
N LEU A 13 1.96 -9.09 15.79
CA LEU A 13 1.86 -7.66 16.05
C LEU A 13 3.17 -7.15 16.62
N ARG A 14 3.66 -6.01 16.11
CA ARG A 14 4.65 -5.16 16.77
C ARG A 14 3.94 -3.92 17.26
N ILE A 15 3.85 -3.74 18.58
CA ILE A 15 3.14 -2.64 19.23
C ILE A 15 4.15 -1.69 19.85
N TYR A 16 4.18 -0.46 19.37
CA TYR A 16 5.03 0.62 19.86
C TYR A 16 4.22 1.52 20.79
N VAL A 17 4.74 1.78 21.99
CA VAL A 17 4.12 2.61 23.02
C VAL A 17 4.72 4.01 23.01
N PHE A 18 3.86 5.03 23.10
CA PHE A 18 4.24 6.43 23.13
C PHE A 18 3.63 7.12 24.35
N ASP A 19 4.39 8.03 24.96
CA ASP A 19 3.95 8.82 26.11
C ASP A 19 3.08 10.03 25.69
N ALA A 20 2.77 10.90 26.65
CA ALA A 20 1.96 12.10 26.46
C ALA A 20 2.56 13.12 25.47
N ASN A 21 3.87 13.03 25.18
CA ASN A 21 4.59 13.91 24.26
C ASN A 21 4.83 13.25 22.89
N ASP A 22 4.14 12.13 22.61
CA ASP A 22 4.34 11.30 21.41
C ASP A 22 5.79 10.78 21.27
N VAL A 23 6.47 10.56 22.39
CA VAL A 23 7.83 10.02 22.44
C VAL A 23 7.79 8.51 22.74
N PHE A 24 8.58 7.75 21.98
CA PHE A 24 8.66 6.30 22.09
C PHE A 24 9.13 5.87 23.49
N VAL A 25 8.43 4.91 24.08
CA VAL A 25 8.70 4.34 25.40
C VAL A 25 9.30 2.94 25.27
N THR A 26 8.58 2.05 24.61
CA THR A 26 8.96 0.63 24.48
C THR A 26 8.18 -0.05 23.34
N GLU A 27 8.63 -1.23 22.94
CA GLU A 27 7.95 -2.09 21.95
C GLU A 27 7.56 -3.45 22.56
N TYR A 28 6.47 -4.02 22.05
CA TYR A 28 6.04 -5.40 22.33
C TYR A 28 5.86 -6.15 21.02
N ALA A 29 6.47 -7.33 20.92
CA ALA A 29 6.24 -8.26 19.82
C ALA A 29 5.32 -9.39 20.28
N VAL A 30 4.24 -9.61 19.53
CA VAL A 30 3.24 -10.64 19.79
C VAL A 30 3.19 -11.58 18.59
N THR A 31 3.19 -12.88 18.83
CA THR A 31 3.09 -13.91 17.78
C THR A 31 1.88 -14.80 18.05
N ASN A 32 1.49 -15.60 17.05
CA ASN A 32 0.32 -16.48 17.11
C ASN A 32 -0.99 -15.72 17.42
N VAL A 33 -1.10 -14.52 16.86
CA VAL A 33 -2.29 -13.67 17.00
C VAL A 33 -3.45 -14.28 16.22
N THR A 34 -4.63 -14.29 16.83
CA THR A 34 -5.89 -14.59 16.17
C THR A 34 -6.88 -13.50 16.60
N LEU A 35 -7.04 -12.50 15.73
CA LEU A 35 -7.93 -11.38 16.00
C LEU A 35 -9.39 -11.87 16.07
N SER A 36 -10.14 -11.29 17.01
CA SER A 36 -11.57 -11.49 17.18
C SER A 36 -12.13 -10.32 17.98
N THR A 37 -13.46 -10.24 18.09
CA THR A 37 -14.15 -9.26 18.94
C THR A 37 -13.71 -9.26 20.40
N ASN A 38 -13.18 -10.39 20.90
CA ASN A 38 -12.74 -10.55 22.29
C ASN A 38 -11.21 -10.63 22.41
N TYR A 39 -10.47 -10.41 21.33
CA TYR A 39 -9.01 -10.41 21.39
C TYR A 39 -8.51 -9.14 22.06
N GLU A 40 -7.87 -9.29 23.21
CA GLU A 40 -7.17 -8.22 23.91
C GLU A 40 -5.74 -8.65 24.22
N TYR A 41 -4.80 -7.71 24.13
CA TYR A 41 -3.41 -7.92 24.50
C TYR A 41 -3.05 -6.97 25.64
N TYR A 42 -2.66 -7.54 26.79
CA TYR A 42 -2.26 -6.75 27.94
C TYR A 42 -0.86 -6.15 27.74
N ILE A 43 -0.76 -4.83 27.89
CA ILE A 43 0.50 -4.09 27.79
C ILE A 43 0.85 -3.54 29.18
N PRO A 44 1.87 -4.11 29.87
CA PRO A 44 2.30 -3.62 31.17
C PRO A 44 3.12 -2.34 31.03
N ILE A 45 2.58 -1.18 31.42
CA ILE A 45 3.24 0.13 31.29
C ILE A 45 3.39 0.79 32.66
N GLU A 46 4.58 1.33 32.90
CA GLU A 46 4.89 2.22 34.02
C GLU A 46 5.72 3.41 33.52
N PRO A 47 5.63 4.59 34.14
CA PRO A 47 4.74 4.96 35.26
C PRO A 47 3.28 5.26 34.81
N HIS A 48 2.42 5.69 35.72
CA HIS A 48 1.10 6.23 35.38
C HIS A 48 1.24 7.45 34.45
N GLY A 49 0.23 7.70 33.60
CA GLY A 49 0.30 8.77 32.59
C GLY A 49 -0.59 8.55 31.37
N LEU A 50 -0.49 9.45 30.41
CA LEU A 50 -1.17 9.35 29.13
C LEU A 50 -0.31 8.56 28.14
N TYR A 51 -0.89 7.54 27.51
CA TYR A 51 -0.20 6.70 26.54
C TYR A 51 -1.02 6.49 25.28
N SER A 52 -0.35 6.22 24.19
CA SER A 52 -0.96 5.83 22.92
C SER A 52 -0.10 4.79 22.21
N PHE A 53 -0.71 4.09 21.26
CA PHE A 53 -0.12 2.90 20.67
C PHE A 53 -0.13 2.98 19.16
N VAL A 54 0.91 2.42 18.55
CA VAL A 54 0.97 2.17 17.12
C VAL A 54 1.29 0.70 16.91
N ALA A 55 0.48 0.00 16.12
CA ALA A 55 0.70 -1.41 15.84
C ALA A 55 1.01 -1.64 14.36
N TRP A 56 1.88 -2.61 14.09
CA TRP A 56 2.23 -3.10 12.76
C TRP A 56 2.11 -4.62 12.70
N SER A 57 1.72 -5.16 11.56
CA SER A 57 1.70 -6.60 11.29
C SER A 57 2.21 -6.88 9.88
N GLY A 58 2.83 -8.05 9.65
CA GLY A 58 3.30 -8.45 8.32
C GLY A 58 4.68 -7.88 7.94
N ILE A 59 5.42 -7.33 8.91
CA ILE A 59 6.82 -6.92 8.70
C ILE A 59 7.69 -8.18 8.57
N ASN A 60 8.20 -8.41 7.37
CA ASN A 60 9.06 -9.55 7.02
C ASN A 60 10.44 -9.10 6.48
N GLU A 61 11.21 -10.03 5.94
CA GLU A 61 12.56 -9.81 5.42
C GLU A 61 12.64 -8.86 4.22
N ARG A 62 11.52 -8.51 3.58
CA ARG A 62 11.44 -7.56 2.46
C ARG A 62 11.58 -6.10 2.92
N TYR A 63 11.56 -5.87 4.24
CA TYR A 63 11.68 -4.54 4.82
C TYR A 63 12.94 -4.39 5.67
N THR A 64 13.42 -3.16 5.76
CA THR A 64 14.38 -2.71 6.77
C THR A 64 13.62 -1.95 7.84
N VAL A 65 13.74 -2.39 9.10
CA VAL A 65 13.16 -1.72 10.26
C VAL A 65 14.26 -0.91 10.94
N LYS A 66 14.01 0.39 11.13
CA LYS A 66 14.90 1.28 11.88
C LYS A 66 14.63 1.11 13.38
N PRO A 67 15.68 0.98 14.22
CA PRO A 67 15.50 0.89 15.66
C PRO A 67 15.01 2.24 16.21
N LEU A 68 14.02 2.19 17.11
CA LEU A 68 13.52 3.38 17.81
C LEU A 68 14.30 3.57 19.13
N GLN A 69 14.55 4.83 19.50
CA GLN A 69 15.27 5.17 20.72
C GLN A 69 14.28 5.63 21.81
N PRO A 70 14.16 4.91 22.94
CA PRO A 70 13.32 5.32 24.05
C PRO A 70 13.65 6.74 24.55
N GLY A 71 12.62 7.53 24.80
CA GLY A 71 12.76 8.91 25.26
C GLY A 71 13.24 9.91 24.20
N LYS A 72 13.33 9.51 22.92
CA LYS A 72 13.76 10.39 21.82
C LYS A 72 12.89 10.29 20.58
N THR A 73 12.71 9.09 20.05
CA THR A 73 12.07 8.90 18.75
C THR A 73 10.59 9.23 18.82
N THR A 74 10.09 10.03 17.87
CA THR A 74 8.66 10.37 17.79
C THR A 74 7.92 9.51 16.76
N LYS A 75 6.59 9.60 16.74
CA LYS A 75 5.72 8.88 15.80
C LYS A 75 5.93 9.26 14.32
N ASP A 76 6.45 10.45 14.06
CA ASP A 76 6.67 10.99 12.71
C ASP A 76 8.01 10.57 12.10
N GLU A 77 8.90 9.99 12.91
CA GLU A 77 10.19 9.51 12.43
C GLU A 77 10.07 8.22 11.63
N ALA A 78 11.03 8.01 10.72
CA ALA A 78 11.06 6.85 9.85
C ALA A 78 11.23 5.54 10.64
N LEU A 79 10.35 4.58 10.39
CA LEU A 79 10.39 3.23 10.96
C LEU A 79 10.73 2.18 9.91
N LEU A 80 9.98 2.16 8.82
CA LEU A 80 9.95 1.04 7.89
C LEU A 80 10.33 1.48 6.49
N GLN A 81 11.23 0.74 5.85
CA GLN A 81 11.63 0.97 4.47
C GLN A 81 11.56 -0.33 3.68
N LEU A 82 10.85 -0.32 2.56
CA LEU A 82 10.87 -1.40 1.58
C LEU A 82 12.29 -1.51 0.98
N LYS A 83 12.86 -2.72 1.05
CA LYS A 83 14.14 -2.99 0.42
C LYS A 83 13.99 -2.91 -1.09
N ARG A 84 15.04 -2.40 -1.72
CA ARG A 84 15.10 -2.18 -3.15
C ARG A 84 16.53 -2.34 -3.65
N SER A 85 16.67 -2.81 -4.89
CA SER A 85 17.96 -2.93 -5.59
C SER A 85 17.85 -2.17 -6.90
N ALA A 86 18.74 -1.19 -7.12
CA ALA A 86 18.68 -0.31 -8.30
C ALA A 86 17.27 0.24 -8.56
N GLU A 87 16.61 0.78 -7.51
CA GLU A 87 15.25 1.35 -7.53
C GLU A 87 14.10 0.35 -7.72
N ILE A 88 14.39 -0.92 -7.98
CA ILE A 88 13.39 -1.98 -8.07
C ILE A 88 13.08 -2.53 -6.67
N ALA A 89 11.81 -2.53 -6.29
CA ALA A 89 11.33 -3.11 -5.03
C ALA A 89 11.62 -4.61 -4.95
N GLU A 90 11.84 -5.10 -3.72
CA GLU A 90 11.62 -6.52 -3.43
C GLU A 90 10.20 -6.94 -3.86
N ASN A 91 10.05 -8.15 -4.40
CA ASN A 91 8.75 -8.66 -4.83
C ASN A 91 7.83 -8.83 -3.61
N LEU A 92 6.66 -8.19 -3.63
CA LEU A 92 5.67 -8.23 -2.57
C LEU A 92 4.56 -9.28 -2.77
N GLU A 93 4.59 -10.10 -3.84
CA GLU A 93 3.60 -11.15 -4.10
C GLU A 93 3.39 -12.03 -2.85
N GLY A 94 2.12 -12.26 -2.53
CA GLY A 94 1.69 -13.10 -1.40
C GLY A 94 1.89 -12.49 -0.01
N THR A 95 2.31 -11.23 0.10
CA THR A 95 2.47 -10.56 1.40
C THR A 95 1.42 -9.49 1.63
N LYS A 96 1.14 -9.25 2.92
CA LYS A 96 0.29 -8.16 3.37
C LYS A 96 0.96 -7.42 4.51
N LEU A 97 0.76 -6.11 4.55
CA LEU A 97 1.30 -5.22 5.58
C LEU A 97 0.13 -4.46 6.19
N TYR A 98 0.07 -4.39 7.51
CA TYR A 98 -0.97 -3.66 8.23
C TYR A 98 -0.36 -2.67 9.21
N SER A 99 -1.02 -1.53 9.40
CA SER A 99 -0.72 -0.64 10.51
C SER A 99 -1.96 0.04 11.08
N GLY A 100 -1.87 0.51 12.31
CA GLY A 100 -2.91 1.31 12.93
C GLY A 100 -2.41 2.09 14.14
N THR A 101 -3.17 3.12 14.53
CA THR A 101 -2.91 3.92 15.73
C THR A 101 -4.10 3.86 16.68
N SER A 102 -3.84 3.97 17.98
CA SER A 102 -4.90 4.06 18.99
C SER A 102 -5.20 5.52 19.35
N PRO A 103 -6.41 5.80 19.87
CA PRO A 103 -6.63 6.93 20.77
C PRO A 103 -5.74 6.81 22.01
N SER A 104 -5.43 7.95 22.63
CA SER A 104 -4.69 7.97 23.90
C SER A 104 -5.54 7.50 25.08
N VAL A 105 -4.91 6.84 26.04
CA VAL A 105 -5.52 6.38 27.30
C VAL A 105 -4.75 6.89 28.51
N LEU A 106 -5.49 7.27 29.55
CA LEU A 106 -4.93 7.70 30.82
C LEU A 106 -4.85 6.52 31.78
N LEU A 107 -3.65 6.23 32.27
CA LEU A 107 -3.41 5.41 33.43
C LEU A 107 -3.32 6.34 34.66
N PRO A 108 -4.27 6.28 35.61
CA PRO A 108 -4.25 7.13 36.80
C PRO A 108 -3.19 6.67 37.81
N ASP A 109 -2.87 7.52 38.79
CA ASP A 109 -1.93 7.16 39.85
C ASP A 109 -2.44 5.95 40.65
N PRO A 110 -1.71 4.82 40.67
CA PRO A 110 -2.12 3.64 41.45
C PRO A 110 -2.18 3.90 42.96
N GLN A 111 -1.52 4.95 43.48
CA GLN A 111 -1.66 5.34 44.89
C GLN A 111 -3.06 5.91 45.21
N GLU A 112 -3.72 6.51 44.23
CA GLU A 112 -5.06 7.11 44.40
C GLU A 112 -6.18 6.13 43.97
N TYR A 113 -5.97 5.36 42.90
CA TYR A 113 -7.01 4.53 42.27
C TYR A 113 -6.79 3.02 42.40
N GLY A 114 -5.67 2.57 42.97
CA GLY A 114 -5.33 1.14 43.04
C GLY A 114 -5.03 0.54 41.66
N SER A 115 -5.26 -0.76 41.48
CA SER A 115 -5.07 -1.44 40.20
C SER A 115 -6.11 -0.99 39.18
N TYR A 116 -5.65 -0.37 38.09
CA TYR A 116 -6.49 0.12 37.00
C TYR A 116 -5.98 -0.39 35.65
N TYR A 117 -6.92 -0.80 34.79
CA TYR A 117 -6.65 -1.25 33.43
C TYR A 117 -7.44 -0.38 32.46
N ALA A 118 -6.74 0.39 31.63
CA ALA A 118 -7.36 1.13 30.54
C ALA A 118 -7.50 0.24 29.31
N HIS A 119 -8.59 0.42 28.57
CA HIS A 119 -8.85 -0.26 27.31
C HIS A 119 -8.81 0.74 26.16
N THR A 120 -8.22 0.35 25.04
CA THR A 120 -8.22 1.10 23.78
C THR A 120 -8.24 0.13 22.61
N THR A 121 -8.50 0.66 21.43
CA THR A 121 -8.59 -0.12 20.20
C THR A 121 -7.65 0.45 19.15
N ILE A 122 -7.04 -0.42 18.35
CA ILE A 122 -6.27 -0.03 17.16
C ILE A 122 -7.01 -0.56 15.94
N ASN A 123 -7.40 0.33 15.03
CA ASN A 123 -7.95 -0.07 13.74
C ASN A 123 -6.79 -0.41 12.80
N MET A 124 -6.61 -1.70 12.48
CA MET A 124 -5.54 -2.18 11.62
C MET A 124 -5.97 -2.08 10.16
N LEU A 125 -5.33 -1.19 9.40
CA LEU A 125 -5.59 -0.98 7.98
C LEU A 125 -4.54 -1.68 7.14
N GLU A 126 -4.97 -2.36 6.07
CA GLU A 126 -4.04 -2.92 5.10
C GLU A 126 -3.37 -1.81 4.31
N LEU A 127 -2.06 -1.89 4.15
CA LEU A 127 -1.27 -0.95 3.37
C LEU A 127 -0.87 -1.52 2.02
N THR A 128 -0.83 -2.84 1.87
CA THR A 128 -0.55 -3.49 0.59
C THR A 128 -1.73 -3.37 -0.36
N ASN A 129 -1.44 -3.25 -1.66
CA ASN A 129 -2.44 -3.18 -2.74
C ASN A 129 -2.07 -4.15 -3.85
N ARG A 130 -3.06 -4.81 -4.47
CA ARG A 130 -2.88 -5.66 -5.65
C ARG A 130 -3.43 -4.92 -6.86
N VAL A 131 -2.59 -4.75 -7.87
CA VAL A 131 -2.95 -4.05 -9.10
C VAL A 131 -2.72 -5.01 -10.27
N GLN A 132 -3.79 -5.36 -10.96
CA GLN A 132 -3.74 -6.09 -12.21
C GLN A 132 -3.89 -5.11 -13.36
N VAL A 133 -2.91 -5.08 -14.24
CA VAL A 133 -2.97 -4.31 -15.49
C VAL A 133 -3.17 -5.27 -16.64
N ILE A 134 -4.24 -5.07 -17.41
CA ILE A 134 -4.59 -5.85 -18.59
C ILE A 134 -4.48 -4.92 -19.80
N VAL A 135 -3.75 -5.34 -20.84
CA VAL A 135 -3.62 -4.57 -22.08
C VAL A 135 -4.07 -5.45 -23.24
N GLU A 136 -5.14 -5.04 -23.91
CA GLU A 136 -5.79 -5.76 -25.00
C GLU A 136 -5.47 -5.11 -26.35
N GLY A 137 -5.20 -5.93 -27.36
CA GLY A 137 -5.11 -5.48 -28.75
C GLY A 137 -3.71 -5.52 -29.35
N PHE A 138 -2.72 -6.06 -28.65
CA PHE A 138 -1.40 -6.28 -29.24
C PHE A 138 -1.41 -7.45 -30.23
N SER A 139 -0.78 -7.27 -31.39
CA SER A 139 -0.49 -8.37 -32.31
C SER A 139 0.57 -9.34 -31.74
N HIS A 140 1.54 -8.79 -31.00
CA HIS A 140 2.65 -9.51 -30.36
C HIS A 140 2.82 -9.01 -28.91
N PRO A 141 1.92 -9.37 -27.97
CA PRO A 141 1.94 -8.84 -26.61
C PRO A 141 3.27 -9.12 -25.89
N GLU A 142 3.99 -10.19 -26.27
CA GLU A 142 5.31 -10.54 -25.79
C GLU A 142 6.41 -9.53 -26.10
N ASP A 143 6.20 -8.55 -26.98
CA ASP A 143 7.19 -7.50 -27.26
C ASP A 143 7.06 -6.28 -26.33
N TYR A 144 6.08 -6.31 -25.42
CA TYR A 144 5.72 -5.17 -24.56
C TYR A 144 5.84 -5.49 -23.07
N MET A 145 5.90 -4.42 -22.27
CA MET A 145 5.94 -4.43 -20.81
C MET A 145 5.09 -3.32 -20.21
N VAL A 146 4.66 -3.56 -18.97
CA VAL A 146 4.01 -2.58 -18.10
C VAL A 146 4.97 -2.29 -16.94
N TYR A 147 5.23 -1.02 -16.67
CA TYR A 147 5.92 -0.58 -15.47
C TYR A 147 4.99 0.21 -14.57
N LEU A 148 5.12 -0.01 -13.27
CA LEU A 148 4.44 0.76 -12.24
C LEU A 148 5.50 1.24 -11.25
N SER A 149 5.61 2.56 -11.07
CA SER A 149 6.49 3.15 -10.08
C SER A 149 5.73 4.08 -9.15
N ILE A 150 6.00 4.00 -7.85
CA ILE A 150 5.27 4.77 -6.82
C ILE A 150 6.25 5.15 -5.70
N ARG A 151 6.12 6.38 -5.20
CA ARG A 151 6.89 6.89 -4.04
C ARG A 151 6.18 6.55 -2.72
N ASN A 152 6.06 5.27 -2.41
CA ASN A 152 5.35 4.76 -1.23
C ASN A 152 6.12 3.66 -0.47
N GLY A 153 7.45 3.65 -0.59
CA GLY A 153 8.32 2.62 0.01
C GLY A 153 8.78 2.89 1.44
N ASP A 154 8.55 4.09 1.98
CA ASP A 154 9.15 4.56 3.23
C ASP A 154 8.05 5.08 4.18
N TYR A 155 8.00 4.58 5.42
CA TYR A 155 6.94 4.86 6.38
C TYR A 155 7.48 5.41 7.70
N ALA A 156 6.78 6.38 8.26
CA ALA A 156 6.97 6.79 9.65
C ALA A 156 6.43 5.72 10.60
N VAL A 157 6.72 5.85 11.90
CA VAL A 157 6.19 4.91 12.90
C VAL A 157 4.66 4.85 12.81
N LYS A 158 3.95 5.99 12.71
CA LYS A 158 2.48 6.05 12.65
C LYS A 158 1.84 5.58 11.33
N GLY A 159 2.62 5.07 10.37
CA GLY A 159 2.09 4.49 9.14
C GLY A 159 1.81 5.47 8.00
N ASN A 160 2.19 6.75 8.12
CA ASN A 160 2.20 7.66 6.98
C ASN A 160 3.41 7.40 6.09
N ILE A 161 3.24 7.65 4.80
CA ILE A 161 4.35 7.66 3.84
C ILE A 161 5.27 8.85 4.20
N ILE A 162 6.58 8.63 4.15
CA ILE A 162 7.59 9.66 4.35
C ILE A 162 7.70 10.51 3.07
N LEU A 163 7.47 11.81 3.20
CA LEU A 163 7.68 12.78 2.12
C LEU A 163 9.14 12.76 1.64
N GLY A 164 9.32 12.83 0.32
CA GLY A 164 10.65 12.83 -0.28
C GLY A 164 11.39 11.48 -0.23
N GLY A 165 10.72 10.37 0.15
CA GLY A 165 11.26 9.00 -0.02
C GLY A 165 11.53 8.71 -1.50
N ASN A 166 12.23 7.62 -1.87
CA ASN A 166 12.58 7.40 -3.29
C ASN A 166 11.43 6.79 -4.11
N LEU A 167 11.35 7.15 -5.39
CA LEU A 167 10.51 6.47 -6.37
C LEU A 167 10.93 5.01 -6.45
N THR A 168 9.95 4.10 -6.52
CA THR A 168 10.20 2.66 -6.46
C THR A 168 9.46 1.98 -7.60
N TYR A 169 10.19 1.21 -8.41
CA TYR A 169 9.61 0.39 -9.47
C TYR A 169 9.17 -0.95 -8.89
N TYR A 170 7.90 -1.29 -9.06
CA TYR A 170 7.35 -2.55 -8.56
C TYR A 170 7.53 -3.66 -9.59
N PRO A 171 8.10 -4.82 -9.19
CA PRO A 171 8.18 -5.96 -10.08
C PRO A 171 6.77 -6.49 -10.37
N SER A 172 6.55 -6.94 -11.62
CA SER A 172 5.30 -7.59 -12.03
C SER A 172 5.50 -9.05 -12.40
N LYS A 173 4.44 -9.82 -12.19
CA LYS A 173 4.27 -11.13 -12.81
C LYS A 173 3.47 -10.96 -14.09
N ILE A 174 4.12 -11.17 -15.23
CA ILE A 174 3.54 -10.95 -16.56
C ILE A 174 3.11 -12.29 -17.18
N THR A 175 1.92 -12.32 -17.77
CA THR A 175 1.40 -13.41 -18.59
C THR A 175 0.92 -12.87 -19.94
N TYR A 176 1.04 -13.69 -20.97
CA TYR A 176 0.64 -13.37 -22.34
C TYR A 176 -0.36 -14.42 -22.82
N GLU A 177 -1.49 -13.98 -23.36
CA GLU A 177 -2.53 -14.84 -23.90
C GLU A 177 -3.16 -14.16 -25.12
N ASP A 178 -3.13 -14.81 -26.28
CA ASP A 178 -3.60 -14.27 -27.56
C ASP A 178 -3.08 -12.85 -27.84
N ASN A 179 -3.95 -11.84 -27.81
CA ASN A 179 -3.65 -10.43 -28.03
C ASN A 179 -3.61 -9.61 -26.73
N ILE A 180 -3.41 -10.29 -25.59
CA ILE A 180 -3.52 -9.72 -24.24
C ILE A 180 -2.18 -9.88 -23.50
N LEU A 181 -1.74 -8.77 -22.90
CA LEU A 181 -0.69 -8.73 -21.88
C LEU A 181 -1.36 -8.49 -20.53
N THR A 182 -1.12 -9.35 -19.54
CA THR A 182 -1.53 -9.11 -18.15
C THR A 182 -0.31 -8.99 -17.24
N ALA A 183 -0.21 -7.92 -16.47
CA ALA A 183 0.85 -7.67 -15.50
C ALA A 183 0.24 -7.50 -14.10
N ASN A 184 0.63 -8.36 -13.16
CA ASN A 184 0.15 -8.31 -11.78
C ASN A 184 1.24 -7.72 -10.87
N PHE A 185 0.89 -6.67 -10.13
CA PHE A 185 1.74 -5.99 -9.17
C PHE A 185 1.18 -6.18 -7.76
N THR A 186 2.06 -6.29 -6.78
CA THR A 186 1.72 -6.02 -5.37
C THR A 186 2.51 -4.80 -4.94
N THR A 187 1.81 -3.72 -4.58
CA THR A 187 2.40 -2.46 -4.14
C THR A 187 2.09 -2.20 -2.67
N LEU A 188 2.60 -1.10 -2.13
CA LEU A 188 2.26 -0.62 -0.79
C LEU A 188 1.15 0.44 -0.85
N LYS A 189 1.10 1.33 0.15
CA LYS A 189 -0.04 2.25 0.34
C LYS A 189 -0.23 3.12 -0.89
N LEU A 190 -1.45 3.18 -1.41
CA LEU A 190 -1.85 4.11 -2.45
C LEU A 190 -2.46 5.33 -1.77
N GLU A 191 -1.82 6.49 -1.94
CA GLU A 191 -2.25 7.77 -1.36
C GLU A 191 -1.88 8.89 -2.33
N THR A 192 -2.82 9.81 -2.57
CA THR A 192 -2.60 10.95 -3.47
C THR A 192 -1.55 11.91 -2.91
N GLY A 193 -0.86 12.64 -3.78
CA GLY A 193 0.15 13.64 -3.38
C GLY A 193 1.59 13.12 -3.36
N PHE A 194 1.80 11.90 -3.87
CA PHE A 194 3.10 11.29 -4.09
C PHE A 194 3.26 11.00 -5.58
N ASP A 195 4.50 10.95 -6.08
CA ASP A 195 4.73 10.59 -7.48
C ASP A 195 4.38 9.13 -7.71
N ASP A 196 3.56 8.89 -8.72
CA ASP A 196 3.17 7.57 -9.18
C ASP A 196 2.96 7.57 -10.70
N TRP A 197 3.48 6.55 -11.36
CA TRP A 197 3.54 6.50 -12.82
C TRP A 197 3.28 5.09 -13.33
N LEU A 198 2.42 4.99 -14.34
CA LEU A 198 2.21 3.79 -15.12
C LEU A 198 2.71 3.99 -16.55
N TYR A 199 3.51 3.05 -17.03
CA TYR A 199 4.08 3.07 -18.37
C TYR A 199 3.65 1.84 -19.15
N LEU A 200 3.27 2.04 -20.41
CA LEU A 200 3.20 0.99 -21.42
C LEU A 200 4.29 1.26 -22.47
N GLN A 201 5.17 0.28 -22.67
CA GLN A 201 6.33 0.44 -23.54
C GLN A 201 6.77 -0.87 -24.17
N THR A 202 7.64 -0.77 -25.18
CA THR A 202 8.35 -1.94 -25.72
C THR A 202 9.30 -2.53 -24.67
N LYS A 203 9.56 -3.83 -24.75
CA LYS A 203 10.54 -4.52 -23.90
C LYS A 203 11.95 -3.96 -24.00
N SER A 204 12.33 -3.42 -25.17
CA SER A 204 13.60 -2.73 -25.36
C SER A 204 13.68 -1.42 -24.57
N GLY A 205 12.53 -0.85 -24.19
CA GLY A 205 12.42 0.48 -23.58
C GLY A 205 12.61 1.62 -24.56
N GLU A 206 12.74 1.34 -25.86
CA GLU A 206 12.98 2.34 -26.90
C GLU A 206 11.73 3.17 -27.21
N THR A 207 10.53 2.62 -26.99
CA THR A 207 9.27 3.31 -27.27
C THR A 207 8.33 3.20 -26.09
N VAL A 208 8.04 4.34 -25.47
CA VAL A 208 6.97 4.52 -24.50
C VAL A 208 5.79 5.13 -25.24
N PHE A 209 4.68 4.42 -25.33
CA PHE A 209 3.48 4.88 -26.04
C PHE A 209 2.32 5.24 -25.10
N TYR A 210 2.49 4.99 -23.80
CA TYR A 210 1.60 5.51 -22.77
C TYR A 210 2.39 5.74 -21.49
N GLN A 211 2.24 6.93 -20.91
CA GLN A 211 2.80 7.30 -19.63
C GLN A 211 1.86 8.30 -18.96
N GLU A 212 1.28 7.92 -17.83
CA GLU A 212 0.35 8.76 -17.08
C GLU A 212 0.52 8.59 -15.57
N ASP A 213 0.02 9.58 -14.84
CA ASP A 213 -0.16 9.53 -13.39
C ASP A 213 -1.18 8.42 -13.03
N PHE A 214 -0.76 7.45 -12.23
CA PHE A 214 -1.51 6.22 -12.00
C PHE A 214 -2.71 6.43 -11.07
N LEU A 215 -2.58 7.19 -9.99
CA LEU A 215 -3.64 7.44 -9.05
C LEU A 215 -4.61 8.47 -9.60
N GLY A 216 -4.14 9.68 -9.89
CA GLY A 216 -4.93 10.82 -10.29
C GLY A 216 -5.59 10.67 -11.67
N THR A 217 -4.84 10.28 -12.69
CA THR A 217 -5.37 10.20 -14.07
C THR A 217 -6.05 8.87 -14.38
N ILE A 218 -5.70 7.80 -13.67
CA ILE A 218 -6.27 6.47 -13.94
C ILE A 218 -7.22 6.05 -12.81
N LEU A 219 -6.67 5.68 -11.66
CA LEU A 219 -7.40 4.94 -10.64
C LEU A 219 -8.55 5.78 -10.03
N MET A 220 -8.28 7.03 -9.64
CA MET A 220 -9.24 7.92 -9.00
C MET A 220 -10.29 8.52 -9.96
N GLN A 221 -10.21 8.24 -11.26
CA GLN A 221 -11.26 8.61 -12.21
C GLN A 221 -12.49 7.71 -12.09
N ASN A 222 -12.37 6.54 -11.45
CA ASN A 222 -13.53 5.76 -11.03
C ASN A 222 -14.05 6.29 -9.68
N PRO A 223 -15.24 6.91 -9.62
CA PRO A 223 -15.78 7.53 -8.40
C PRO A 223 -16.16 6.52 -7.32
N GLU A 224 -16.28 5.23 -7.67
CA GLU A 224 -16.62 4.16 -6.73
C GLU A 224 -15.41 3.70 -5.91
N ILE A 225 -14.19 4.14 -6.27
CA ILE A 225 -12.98 3.71 -5.58
C ILE A 225 -12.77 4.51 -4.29
N ASN A 226 -12.51 3.76 -3.22
CA ASN A 226 -12.05 4.27 -1.95
C ASN A 226 -10.73 3.61 -1.55
N LEU A 227 -9.61 4.34 -1.70
CA LEU A 227 -8.27 3.86 -1.36
C LEU A 227 -8.06 3.43 0.10
N ASN A 228 -8.98 3.76 1.01
CA ASN A 228 -8.94 3.31 2.40
C ASN A 228 -9.64 1.96 2.63
N CYS A 229 -10.41 1.47 1.65
CA CYS A 229 -11.21 0.27 1.75
C CYS A 229 -10.87 -0.75 0.65
N ASP A 230 -10.57 -0.25 -0.54
CA ASP A 230 -10.24 -1.04 -1.70
C ASP A 230 -8.75 -1.32 -1.75
N HIS A 231 -8.46 -2.54 -2.14
CA HIS A 231 -7.15 -3.14 -2.01
C HIS A 231 -6.77 -3.98 -3.23
N ASP A 232 -7.69 -4.14 -4.16
CA ASP A 232 -7.58 -4.95 -5.35
C ASP A 232 -8.14 -4.13 -6.51
N PHE A 233 -7.29 -3.86 -7.50
CA PHE A 233 -7.59 -2.98 -8.62
C PHE A 233 -7.31 -3.68 -9.93
N VAL A 234 -8.28 -3.65 -10.85
CA VAL A 234 -8.12 -4.11 -12.22
C VAL A 234 -8.14 -2.90 -13.13
N VAL A 235 -7.02 -2.63 -13.80
CA VAL A 235 -6.89 -1.57 -14.79
C VAL A 235 -6.76 -2.20 -16.16
N ARG A 236 -7.73 -1.94 -17.03
CA ARG A 236 -7.75 -2.49 -18.40
C ARG A 236 -7.50 -1.38 -19.40
N PHE A 237 -6.60 -1.65 -20.34
CA PHE A 237 -6.28 -0.80 -21.47
C PHE A 237 -6.70 -1.50 -22.76
N LYS A 238 -7.27 -0.74 -23.68
CA LYS A 238 -7.41 -1.15 -25.08
C LYS A 238 -6.44 -0.34 -25.92
N VAL A 239 -5.63 -1.01 -26.71
CA VAL A 239 -4.67 -0.40 -27.62
C VAL A 239 -5.01 -0.70 -29.08
N LYS A 240 -4.53 0.16 -29.98
CA LYS A 240 -4.63 -0.02 -31.43
C LYS A 240 -3.31 0.35 -32.09
N GLU A 241 -2.92 -0.42 -33.10
CA GLU A 241 -1.73 -0.09 -33.90
C GLU A 241 -2.01 1.15 -34.78
N GLU A 242 -1.10 2.11 -34.73
CA GLU A 242 -1.13 3.35 -35.49
C GLU A 242 0.31 3.75 -35.87
N GLU A 243 0.57 3.97 -37.16
CA GLU A 243 1.88 4.38 -37.70
C GLU A 243 3.08 3.51 -37.24
N GLY A 244 2.86 2.21 -37.01
CA GLY A 244 3.92 1.28 -36.60
C GLY A 244 4.24 1.30 -35.11
N THR A 245 3.43 1.97 -34.30
CA THR A 245 3.40 1.87 -32.84
C THR A 245 1.99 1.54 -32.35
N TYR A 246 1.77 1.50 -31.04
CA TYR A 246 0.44 1.40 -30.44
C TYR A 246 0.04 2.73 -29.82
N VAL A 247 -1.27 3.00 -29.79
CA VAL A 247 -1.87 4.07 -29.01
C VAL A 247 -2.96 3.50 -28.11
N VAL A 248 -3.14 4.08 -26.92
CA VAL A 248 -4.24 3.73 -26.03
C VAL A 248 -5.52 4.38 -26.53
N VAL A 249 -6.57 3.60 -26.71
CA VAL A 249 -7.87 4.06 -27.22
C VAL A 249 -8.99 3.97 -26.17
N GLY A 250 -8.75 3.25 -25.07
CA GLY A 250 -9.67 3.20 -23.93
C GLY A 250 -9.00 2.69 -22.67
N VAL A 251 -9.49 3.18 -21.53
CA VAL A 251 -9.02 2.79 -20.19
C VAL A 251 -10.22 2.54 -19.29
N TRP A 252 -10.17 1.44 -18.53
CA TRP A 252 -11.16 1.05 -17.53
C TRP A 252 -10.47 0.75 -16.20
N VAL A 253 -11.15 1.07 -15.10
CA VAL A 253 -10.72 0.71 -13.75
C VAL A 253 -11.88 0.06 -13.03
N ASN A 254 -11.72 -1.19 -12.56
CA ASN A 254 -12.79 -2.00 -11.97
C ASN A 254 -14.07 -1.96 -12.83
N ASP A 255 -13.90 -2.24 -14.13
CA ASP A 255 -14.93 -2.22 -15.18
C ASP A 255 -15.58 -0.86 -15.49
N TRP A 256 -15.23 0.20 -14.78
CA TRP A 256 -15.67 1.55 -15.07
C TRP A 256 -14.80 2.19 -16.15
N GLN A 257 -15.40 2.67 -17.24
CA GLN A 257 -14.66 3.35 -18.32
C GLN A 257 -14.32 4.79 -17.90
N ILE A 258 -13.04 5.09 -17.75
CA ILE A 258 -12.56 6.41 -17.31
C ILE A 258 -12.19 7.31 -18.48
N HIS A 259 -11.67 6.73 -19.56
CA HIS A 259 -11.18 7.47 -20.72
C HIS A 259 -11.49 6.73 -22.02
N THR A 260 -11.81 7.52 -23.04
CA THR A 260 -11.82 7.11 -24.44
C THR A 260 -11.03 8.15 -25.20
N TYR A 261 -10.06 7.72 -25.98
CA TYR A 261 -9.31 8.64 -26.84
C TYR A 261 -9.93 8.60 -28.23
N PRO A 262 -10.26 9.76 -28.83
CA PRO A 262 -10.80 9.78 -30.17
C PRO A 262 -9.73 9.21 -31.12
N THR A 263 -10.00 8.04 -31.67
CA THR A 263 -9.25 7.59 -32.84
C THR A 263 -9.70 8.44 -34.00
N GLY A 264 -8.79 8.93 -34.85
CA GLY A 264 -9.10 9.72 -36.07
C GLY A 264 -9.91 8.97 -37.14
N VAL A 265 -10.71 7.98 -36.74
CA VAL A 265 -11.63 7.17 -37.54
C VAL A 265 -13.04 7.26 -36.92
N ASP A 266 -13.47 8.46 -36.53
CA ASP A 266 -14.88 8.83 -36.69
C ASP A 266 -15.02 9.41 -38.10
N SER A 267 -14.88 8.55 -39.10
CA SER A 267 -15.29 8.86 -40.47
C SER A 267 -16.58 8.12 -40.74
N ASP A 268 -17.69 8.86 -40.66
CA ASP A 268 -18.97 8.65 -41.35
C ASP A 268 -19.53 7.21 -41.38
N GLN A 269 -20.52 6.95 -40.51
CA GLN A 269 -21.82 6.40 -40.93
C GLN A 269 -22.91 6.58 -39.87
#